data_AF-A0A8C9ZCE2-F1
#
_entry.id   AF-A0A8C9ZCE2-F1
#
_cell.length_a   1.000
_cell.length_b   1.000
_cell.length_c   1.000
_cell.angle_alpha   90.00
_cell.angle_beta   90.00
_cell.angle_gamma   90.00
#
_symmetry.space_group_name_H-M   'P 1'
#
loop_
_entity.id
_entity.type
_entity.pdbx_description
1 polymer ?
#
loop_
_entity_poly.entity_id
_entity_poly.type
_entity_poly.pdbx_seq_one_letter_code
_entity_poly.pdbx_strand_id
1 'polypeptide(L)'
;MTPVYLTASLKQRTSFSVFRYFLTLEAATMPMMCGGTSPPADADEKIQKICDHVKASAEAKAGKTYDVFTAKSYTQQVVAGTNYFIKVHVGGDEHVHLRVYEKLPCHGGEIELSNMQHSKSHQDPIEYF
;
A
#
# COMPACT_ATOMS: atom_id res chain seq x y z
N MET A 1 -48.22 -56.85 23.82
CA MET A 1 -49.05 -55.63 23.84
C MET A 1 -48.11 -54.44 23.97
N THR A 2 -48.12 -53.59 22.93
CA THR A 2 -47.34 -52.34 22.69
C THR A 2 -47.45 -51.31 23.83
N PRO A 3 -46.81 -50.11 23.78
CA PRO A 3 -45.65 -49.56 23.03
C PRO A 3 -44.64 -48.89 24.03
N VAL A 4 -43.51 -48.24 23.71
CA VAL A 4 -43.34 -46.91 23.10
C VAL A 4 -41.84 -46.71 22.86
N TYR A 5 -41.50 -46.43 21.62
CA TYR A 5 -40.20 -45.94 21.20
C TYR A 5 -40.10 -44.41 21.39
N LEU A 6 -38.88 -43.95 21.62
CA LEU A 6 -38.31 -42.68 21.16
C LEU A 6 -38.74 -41.38 21.89
N THR A 7 -37.90 -40.96 22.84
CA THR A 7 -37.62 -39.55 23.18
C THR A 7 -36.15 -39.48 23.60
N ALA A 8 -35.35 -38.44 23.42
CA ALA A 8 -35.33 -37.29 22.55
C ALA A 8 -33.95 -36.63 22.80
N SER A 9 -33.50 -35.83 21.85
CA SER A 9 -32.52 -34.73 22.05
C SER A 9 -31.02 -35.06 22.04
N LEU A 10 -30.49 -35.32 20.84
CA LEU A 10 -29.10 -34.96 20.52
C LEU A 10 -29.01 -33.43 20.45
N LYS A 11 -28.34 -32.83 21.44
CA LYS A 11 -28.11 -31.39 21.47
C LYS A 11 -26.93 -31.05 20.55
N GLN A 12 -27.29 -30.62 19.37
CA GLN A 12 -26.46 -29.95 18.40
C GLN A 12 -25.95 -28.63 19.00
N ARG A 13 -24.64 -28.52 19.24
CA ARG A 13 -23.93 -27.23 19.32
C ARG A 13 -22.52 -27.41 18.78
N THR A 14 -22.45 -27.29 17.46
CA THR A 14 -21.29 -26.77 16.75
C THR A 14 -20.95 -25.40 17.32
N SER A 15 -19.76 -25.25 17.88
CA SER A 15 -19.11 -23.94 18.00
C SER A 15 -17.63 -24.15 17.78
N PHE A 16 -17.24 -24.03 16.52
CA PHE A 16 -15.86 -23.82 16.09
C PHE A 16 -15.40 -22.48 16.68
N SER A 17 -14.83 -22.52 17.89
CA SER A 17 -14.13 -21.37 18.46
C SER A 17 -12.69 -21.34 17.91
N VAL A 18 -12.58 -21.11 16.60
CA VAL A 18 -11.33 -20.72 15.93
C VAL A 18 -11.30 -19.21 15.92
N PHE A 19 -11.11 -18.59 17.09
CA PHE A 19 -11.10 -17.15 17.21
C PHE A 19 -10.04 -16.72 18.20
N ARG A 20 -8.80 -16.68 17.69
CA ARG A 20 -7.76 -15.69 17.97
C ARG A 20 -6.43 -16.21 17.42
N TYR A 21 -6.35 -16.27 16.09
CA TYR A 21 -5.07 -16.00 15.43
C TYR A 21 -4.78 -14.52 15.66
N PHE A 22 -4.27 -14.20 16.85
CA PHE A 22 -3.63 -12.93 17.11
C PHE A 22 -2.28 -13.05 16.40
N LEU A 23 -2.30 -12.81 15.08
CA LEU A 23 -1.11 -12.74 14.27
C LEU A 23 -0.38 -11.49 14.72
N THR A 24 0.54 -11.64 15.65
CA THR A 24 1.54 -10.63 15.96
C THR A 24 2.31 -10.42 14.67
N LEU A 25 2.04 -9.30 13.98
CA LEU A 25 2.79 -8.89 12.81
C LEU A 25 4.16 -8.42 13.33
N GLU A 26 5.06 -9.38 13.52
CA GLU A 26 6.45 -9.10 13.83
C GLU A 26 7.07 -8.52 12.56
N ALA A 27 7.14 -7.19 12.52
CA ALA A 27 7.82 -6.45 11.47
C ALA A 27 9.30 -6.84 11.50
N ALA A 28 9.67 -7.83 10.70
CA ALA A 28 11.04 -8.23 10.50
C ALA A 28 11.82 -7.03 9.96
N THR A 29 12.69 -6.46 10.79
CA THR A 29 13.64 -5.43 10.40
C THR A 29 14.75 -6.07 9.56
N MET A 30 14.43 -6.30 8.27
CA MET A 30 15.40 -6.81 7.30
C MET A 30 16.48 -5.73 7.07
N PRO A 31 17.78 -6.08 7.14
CA PRO A 31 18.85 -5.14 6.85
C PRO A 31 18.69 -4.63 5.41
N MET A 32 18.40 -3.34 5.27
CA MET A 32 18.23 -2.66 3.98
C MET A 32 19.56 -2.68 3.21
N MET A 33 19.70 -3.60 2.27
CA MET A 33 20.80 -3.57 1.30
C MET A 33 20.63 -2.35 0.38
N CYS A 34 21.70 -1.59 0.18
CA CYS A 34 21.70 -0.47 -0.78
C CYS A 34 21.27 -0.97 -2.16
N GLY A 35 20.28 -0.32 -2.78
CA GLY A 35 19.72 -0.69 -4.08
C GLY A 35 18.49 -1.61 -4.04
N GLY A 36 18.13 -2.22 -2.92
CA GLY A 36 16.89 -3.00 -2.77
C GLY A 36 15.67 -2.11 -2.47
N THR A 37 14.50 -2.48 -2.98
CA THR A 37 13.21 -1.89 -2.55
C THR A 37 12.77 -2.51 -1.23
N SER A 38 12.23 -1.68 -0.33
CA SER A 38 11.61 -2.16 0.90
C SER A 38 10.33 -2.96 0.59
N PRO A 39 9.83 -3.78 1.54
CA PRO A 39 8.48 -4.30 1.45
C PRO A 39 7.46 -3.16 1.25
N PRO A 40 6.37 -3.39 0.52
CA PRO A 40 5.28 -2.42 0.42
C PRO A 40 4.70 -2.14 1.80
N ALA A 41 4.47 -0.86 2.10
CA ALA A 41 3.83 -0.37 3.31
C ALA A 41 2.64 0.53 2.96
N ASP A 42 1.72 0.71 3.89
CA ASP A 42 0.60 1.65 3.74
C ASP A 42 1.12 3.09 3.76
N ALA A 43 0.52 3.96 2.95
CA ALA A 43 0.93 5.36 2.87
C ALA A 43 0.66 6.07 4.20
N ASP A 44 1.69 6.76 4.69
CA ASP A 44 1.64 7.61 5.88
C ASP A 44 1.49 9.09 5.51
N GLU A 45 1.38 9.96 6.52
CA GLU A 45 1.24 11.40 6.30
C GLU A 45 2.44 12.02 5.57
N LYS A 46 3.65 11.44 5.72
CA LYS A 46 4.84 11.91 5.00
C LYS A 46 4.67 11.63 3.50
N ILE A 47 4.28 10.42 3.15
CA ILE A 47 4.08 10.00 1.77
C ILE A 47 2.94 10.79 1.11
N GLN A 48 1.85 11.05 1.82
CA GLN A 48 0.79 11.92 1.30
C GLN A 48 1.31 13.33 1.02
N LYS A 49 2.11 13.93 1.92
CA LYS A 49 2.72 15.26 1.69
C LYS A 49 3.67 15.26 0.49
N ILE A 50 4.43 14.19 0.29
CA ILE A 50 5.26 14.01 -0.91
C ILE A 50 4.38 14.00 -2.16
N CYS A 51 3.29 13.24 -2.16
CA CYS A 51 2.32 13.23 -3.25
C CYS A 51 1.74 14.62 -3.53
N ASP A 52 1.32 15.34 -2.50
CA ASP A 52 0.76 16.69 -2.64
C ASP A 52 1.79 17.67 -3.24
N HIS A 53 3.06 17.56 -2.84
CA HIS A 53 4.15 18.36 -3.38
C HIS A 53 4.38 18.11 -4.88
N VAL A 54 4.32 16.85 -5.31
CA VAL A 54 4.54 16.48 -6.72
C VAL A 54 3.26 16.49 -7.56
N LYS A 55 2.10 16.79 -6.98
CA LYS A 55 0.79 16.74 -7.66
C LYS A 55 0.78 17.58 -8.93
N ALA A 56 1.25 18.83 -8.85
CA ALA A 56 1.31 19.73 -9.99
C ALA A 56 2.18 19.16 -11.13
N SER A 57 3.33 18.57 -10.78
CA SER A 57 4.22 17.91 -11.75
C SER A 57 3.59 16.64 -12.34
N ALA A 58 2.84 15.88 -11.55
CA ALA A 58 2.13 14.69 -11.98
C ALA A 58 0.99 15.03 -12.96
N GLU A 59 0.21 16.07 -12.67
CA GLU A 59 -0.86 16.56 -13.55
C GLU A 59 -0.30 17.10 -14.87
N ALA A 60 0.79 17.88 -14.81
CA ALA A 60 1.48 18.38 -15.99
C ALA A 60 2.01 17.25 -16.88
N LYS A 61 2.57 16.19 -16.27
CA LYS A 61 3.06 15.01 -17.00
C LYS A 61 1.93 14.14 -17.55
N ALA A 62 0.82 14.02 -16.83
CA ALA A 62 -0.36 13.26 -17.24
C ALA A 62 -1.20 14.00 -18.30
N GLY A 63 -1.06 15.32 -18.43
CA GLY A 63 -1.91 16.15 -19.28
C GLY A 63 -3.37 16.21 -18.82
N LYS A 64 -3.64 15.84 -17.56
CA LYS A 64 -4.97 15.86 -16.93
C LYS A 64 -4.87 16.29 -15.46
N THR A 65 -5.95 16.88 -14.95
CA THR A 65 -6.10 17.22 -13.53
C THR A 65 -6.70 16.06 -12.76
N TYR A 66 -6.33 15.94 -11.49
CA TYR A 66 -6.81 14.90 -10.59
C TYR A 66 -7.60 15.51 -9.42
N ASP A 67 -8.91 15.25 -9.39
CA ASP A 67 -9.79 15.71 -8.30
C ASP A 67 -9.46 14.99 -6.99
N VAL A 68 -9.15 13.69 -7.08
CA VAL A 68 -8.70 12.86 -5.97
C VAL A 68 -7.22 12.56 -6.16
N PHE A 69 -6.42 12.63 -5.09
CA PHE A 69 -5.00 12.32 -5.14
C PHE A 69 -4.51 11.75 -3.80
N THR A 70 -4.96 10.53 -3.49
CA THR A 70 -4.72 9.90 -2.19
C THR A 70 -3.71 8.77 -2.30
N ALA A 71 -2.60 8.87 -1.60
CA ALA A 71 -1.64 7.78 -1.49
C ALA A 71 -2.26 6.59 -0.74
N LYS A 72 -2.06 5.39 -1.28
CA LYS A 72 -2.59 4.13 -0.71
C LYS A 72 -1.47 3.29 -0.11
N SER A 73 -0.46 3.00 -0.91
CA SER A 73 0.70 2.23 -0.48
C SER A 73 1.96 2.75 -1.15
N TYR A 74 3.11 2.44 -0.56
CA TYR A 74 4.40 2.81 -1.11
C TYR A 74 5.46 1.74 -0.84
N THR A 75 6.51 1.78 -1.64
CA THR A 75 7.79 1.15 -1.33
C THR A 75 8.90 2.18 -1.54
N GLN A 76 10.01 2.03 -0.83
CA GLN A 76 11.15 2.92 -0.96
C GLN A 76 12.42 2.16 -1.31
N GLN A 77 13.32 2.81 -2.03
CA GLN A 77 14.63 2.29 -2.39
C GLN A 77 15.69 3.31 -2.00
N VAL A 78 16.66 2.87 -1.18
CA VAL A 78 17.78 3.70 -0.76
C VAL A 78 18.88 3.64 -1.83
N VAL A 79 19.27 4.82 -2.32
CA VAL A 79 20.31 5.06 -3.32
C VAL A 79 21.19 6.24 -2.85
N ALA A 80 21.74 7.07 -3.75
CA ALA A 80 22.34 8.37 -3.40
C ALA A 80 21.27 9.44 -3.01
N GLY A 81 20.26 9.02 -2.25
CA GLY A 81 18.97 9.65 -2.01
C GLY A 81 17.93 8.56 -1.71
N THR A 82 16.65 8.92 -1.75
CA THR A 82 15.55 7.96 -1.57
C THR A 82 14.61 8.01 -2.76
N ASN A 83 14.42 6.88 -3.44
CA ASN A 83 13.32 6.73 -4.38
C ASN A 83 12.08 6.23 -3.62
N TYR A 84 10.94 6.90 -3.80
CA TYR A 84 9.63 6.48 -3.35
C TYR A 84 8.81 6.04 -4.55
N PHE A 85 8.34 4.79 -4.53
CA PHE A 85 7.35 4.28 -5.46
C PHE A 85 6.01 4.30 -4.73
N ILE A 86 5.08 5.15 -5.17
CA ILE A 86 3.84 5.42 -4.45
C ILE A 86 2.66 5.09 -5.35
N LYS A 87 1.76 4.24 -4.85
CA LYS A 87 0.45 4.01 -5.47
C LYS A 87 -0.50 5.10 -5.00
N VAL A 88 -1.00 5.90 -5.94
CA VAL A 88 -1.94 6.98 -5.69
C VAL A 88 -3.27 6.67 -6.35
N HIS A 89 -4.34 6.79 -5.57
CA HIS A 89 -5.69 6.72 -6.06
C HIS A 89 -6.12 8.08 -6.62
N VAL A 90 -6.61 8.07 -7.86
CA VAL A 90 -6.94 9.29 -8.61
C VAL A 90 -8.43 9.48 -8.90
N GLY A 91 -9.28 8.65 -8.30
CA GLY A 91 -10.73 8.68 -8.46
C GLY A 91 -11.28 7.43 -9.15
N GLY A 92 -12.55 7.09 -8.86
CA GLY A 92 -13.21 5.88 -9.39
C GLY A 92 -12.49 4.61 -8.95
N ASP A 93 -12.00 3.83 -9.93
CA ASP A 93 -11.14 2.67 -9.72
C ASP A 93 -9.71 2.88 -10.29
N GLU A 94 -9.41 4.09 -10.78
CA GLU A 94 -8.13 4.40 -11.41
C GLU A 94 -7.05 4.68 -10.35
N HIS A 95 -5.87 4.08 -10.57
CA HIS A 95 -4.67 4.32 -9.78
C HIS A 95 -3.51 4.70 -10.70
N VAL A 96 -2.58 5.46 -10.14
CA VAL A 96 -1.33 5.85 -10.78
C VAL A 96 -0.17 5.47 -9.88
N HIS A 97 0.93 5.03 -10.46
CA HIS A 97 2.16 4.77 -9.71
C HIS A 97 3.13 5.91 -9.96
N LEU A 98 3.54 6.57 -8.90
CA LEU A 98 4.53 7.65 -8.93
C LEU A 98 5.89 7.11 -8.52
N ARG A 99 6.94 7.58 -9.19
CA ARG A 99 8.32 7.44 -8.73
C ARG A 99 8.83 8.83 -8.40
N VAL A 100 9.02 9.07 -7.11
CA VAL A 100 9.49 10.35 -6.57
C VAL A 100 10.90 10.16 -6.01
N TYR A 101 11.79 11.09 -6.30
CA TYR A 101 13.15 11.08 -5.78
C TYR A 101 13.31 12.20 -4.75
N GLU A 102 13.73 11.82 -3.54
CA GLU A 102 14.14 12.72 -2.46
C GLU A 102 15.67 12.77 -2.44
N LYS A 103 16.24 13.93 -2.76
CA LYS A 103 17.70 14.15 -2.70
C LYS A 103 18.19 14.08 -1.26
N LEU A 104 19.46 13.73 -1.08
CA LEU A 104 20.07 13.78 0.26
C LEU A 104 20.07 15.20 0.83
N PRO A 105 20.02 15.37 2.17
CA PRO A 105 20.05 16.69 2.80
C PRO A 105 21.28 17.53 2.42
N CYS A 106 22.43 16.90 2.16
CA CYS A 106 23.64 17.57 1.67
C CYS A 106 23.49 18.18 0.26
N HIS A 107 22.48 17.75 -0.49
CA HIS A 107 22.13 18.21 -1.83
C HIS A 107 20.82 19.02 -1.85
N GLY A 108 20.41 19.55 -0.69
CA GLY A 108 19.24 20.45 -0.58
C GLY A 108 17.91 19.76 -0.26
N GLY A 109 17.86 18.42 -0.23
CA GLY A 109 16.64 17.69 0.16
C GLY A 109 15.45 17.88 -0.79
N GLU A 110 15.71 18.27 -2.04
CA GLU A 110 14.63 18.52 -3.01
C GLU A 110 13.88 17.23 -3.35
N ILE A 111 12.57 17.37 -3.55
CA ILE A 111 11.65 16.30 -3.93
C ILE A 111 11.25 16.53 -5.38
N GLU A 112 11.49 15.55 -6.24
CA GLU A 112 11.18 15.64 -7.67
C GLU A 112 10.47 14.39 -8.19
N LEU A 113 9.47 14.57 -9.06
CA LEU A 113 8.82 13.46 -9.74
C LEU A 113 9.74 12.94 -10.85
N SER A 114 10.36 11.77 -10.63
CA SER A 114 11.23 11.14 -11.61
C SER A 114 10.42 10.45 -12.72
N ASN A 115 9.42 9.65 -12.33
CA ASN A 115 8.62 8.92 -13.30
C ASN A 115 7.18 8.68 -12.85
N MET A 116 6.30 8.30 -13.79
CA MET A 116 4.89 8.05 -13.53
C MET A 116 4.36 6.97 -14.48
N GLN A 117 3.54 6.06 -13.95
CA GLN A 117 2.74 5.11 -14.73
C GLN A 117 1.26 5.39 -14.51
N HIS A 118 0.49 5.32 -15.60
CA HIS A 118 -0.95 5.53 -15.60
C HIS A 118 -1.72 4.21 -15.75
N SER A 119 -3.04 4.27 -15.57
CA SER A 119 -3.95 3.15 -15.84
C SER A 119 -3.63 1.88 -15.04
N LYS A 120 -3.24 2.06 -13.78
CA LYS A 120 -3.04 0.94 -12.84
C LYS A 120 -4.32 0.64 -12.08
N SER A 121 -4.48 -0.62 -11.72
CA SER A 121 -5.58 -1.09 -10.90
C SER A 121 -5.23 -1.05 -9.40
N HIS A 122 -6.24 -1.12 -8.54
CA HIS A 122 -6.02 -1.25 -7.10
C HIS A 122 -5.19 -2.50 -6.75
N GLN A 123 -5.35 -3.58 -7.52
CA GLN A 123 -4.70 -4.88 -7.26
C GLN A 123 -3.25 -4.92 -7.76
N ASP A 124 -2.85 -4.00 -8.64
CA ASP A 124 -1.50 -4.00 -9.22
C ASP A 124 -0.47 -3.71 -8.13
N PRO A 125 0.52 -4.58 -7.88
CA PRO A 125 1.53 -4.31 -6.86
C PRO A 125 2.37 -3.09 -7.23
N ILE A 126 2.84 -2.37 -6.21
CA ILE A 126 3.80 -1.26 -6.39
C ILE A 126 5.21 -1.85 -6.46
N GLU A 127 5.86 -1.70 -7.61
CA GLU A 127 7.17 -2.26 -7.92
C GLU A 127 8.08 -1.20 -8.55
N TYR A 128 9.36 -1.53 -8.73
CA TYR A 128 10.34 -0.68 -9.39
C TYR A 128 10.02 -0.49 -10.88
N PHE A 129 10.16 0.75 -11.39
CA PHE A 129 10.03 1.10 -12.81
C PHE A 129 10.80 2.37 -13.22
#